data_AF-D8RPS6-F1
#
_entry.id   AF-D8RPS6-F1
#
_cell.length_a   1.000
_cell.length_b   1.000
_cell.length_c   1.000
_cell.angle_alpha   90.00
_cell.angle_beta   90.00
_cell.angle_gamma   90.00
#
_symmetry.space_group_name_H-M   'P 1'
#
loop_
_entity.id
_entity.type
_entity.pdbx_description
1 polymer ?
#
loop_
_entity_poly.entity_id
_entity_poly.type
_entity_poly.pdbx_seq_one_letter_code
_entity_poly.pdbx_strand_id
1 'polypeptide(L)'
;SSQKFLYRLLYRSKQRGFLELDLVLGKWTQENIHQLDDKHLESLIQVLDLENPDLWKWLTGQAEVPESITANPVFACIQKQISGNLENHAAVETRAKPGQPWVRGWDDFKKTGPNNAFLGNQ
;
A
#
# COMPACT_ATOMS: atom_id res chain seq x y z
N SER A 1 -16.54 -25.11 1.15
CA SER A 1 -17.01 -23.97 0.34
C SER A 1 -16.92 -22.60 1.03
N SER A 2 -16.42 -22.47 2.27
CA SER A 2 -15.97 -21.17 2.83
C SER A 2 -14.43 -21.07 2.87
N GLN A 3 -13.75 -22.14 3.29
CA GLN A 3 -12.30 -22.18 3.41
C GLN A 3 -11.54 -21.84 2.10
N LYS A 4 -11.99 -22.37 0.95
CA LYS A 4 -11.38 -22.07 -0.36
C LYS A 4 -11.50 -20.57 -0.70
N PHE A 5 -12.57 -19.91 -0.30
CA PHE A 5 -12.75 -18.48 -0.52
C PHE A 5 -11.79 -17.68 0.35
N LEU A 6 -11.67 -18.00 1.64
CA LEU A 6 -10.70 -17.34 2.53
C LEU A 6 -9.26 -17.51 2.05
N TYR A 7 -8.89 -18.72 1.59
CA TYR A 7 -7.56 -18.95 0.99
C TYR A 7 -7.31 -18.10 -0.25
N ARG A 8 -8.33 -17.88 -1.10
CA ARG A 8 -8.18 -17.01 -2.28
C ARG A 8 -7.95 -15.56 -1.87
N LEU A 9 -8.65 -15.06 -0.86
CA LEU A 9 -8.43 -13.69 -0.36
C LEU A 9 -7.05 -13.53 0.26
N LEU A 10 -6.62 -14.50 1.07
CA LEU A 10 -5.28 -14.51 1.66
C LEU A 10 -4.18 -14.60 0.60
N TYR A 11 -4.40 -15.37 -0.47
CA TYR A 11 -3.45 -15.45 -1.57
C TYR A 11 -3.39 -14.14 -2.35
N ARG A 12 -4.56 -13.55 -2.66
CA ARG A 12 -4.67 -12.25 -3.35
C ARG A 12 -3.99 -11.13 -2.56
N SER A 13 -4.05 -11.16 -1.22
CA SER A 13 -3.38 -10.15 -0.38
C SER A 13 -1.85 -10.27 -0.33
N LYS A 14 -1.28 -11.40 -0.78
CA LYS A 14 0.17 -11.67 -0.79
C LYS A 14 0.80 -11.67 -2.19
N GLN A 15 0.01 -11.52 -3.26
CA GLN A 15 0.44 -11.74 -4.65
C GLN A 15 0.07 -10.55 -5.52
N ARG A 16 0.40 -9.35 -5.05
CA ARG A 16 0.10 -8.09 -5.75
C ARG A 16 1.29 -7.59 -6.57
N GLY A 17 2.47 -8.16 -6.37
CA GLY A 17 3.70 -7.72 -7.04
C GLY A 17 4.28 -6.44 -6.43
N PHE A 18 3.94 -6.15 -5.17
CA PHE A 18 4.43 -5.00 -4.42
C PHE A 18 4.77 -5.49 -3.01
N LEU A 19 6.05 -5.79 -2.78
CA LEU A 19 6.49 -6.58 -1.62
C LEU A 19 6.04 -5.99 -0.29
N GLU A 20 6.18 -4.68 -0.10
CA GLU A 20 5.81 -4.02 1.15
C GLU A 20 4.31 -4.15 1.43
N LEU A 21 3.46 -4.00 0.39
CA LEU A 21 2.02 -4.21 0.49
C LEU A 21 1.69 -5.68 0.77
N ASP A 22 2.34 -6.61 0.06
CA ASP A 22 2.15 -8.05 0.22
C ASP A 22 2.46 -8.51 1.65
N LEU A 23 3.48 -7.92 2.28
CA LEU A 23 3.84 -8.19 3.67
C LEU A 23 2.80 -7.62 4.65
N VAL A 24 2.43 -6.35 4.53
CA VAL A 24 1.51 -5.72 5.51
C VAL A 24 0.09 -6.24 5.36
N LEU A 25 -0.44 -6.34 4.15
CA LEU A 25 -1.78 -6.85 3.88
C LEU A 25 -1.85 -8.35 4.12
N GLY A 26 -0.83 -9.10 3.70
CA GLY A 26 -0.75 -10.53 3.91
C GLY A 26 -0.73 -10.91 5.38
N LYS A 27 0.01 -10.18 6.21
CA LYS A 27 0.04 -10.39 7.67
C LYS A 27 -1.31 -10.06 8.30
N TRP A 28 -1.85 -8.86 8.03
CA TRP A 28 -3.15 -8.45 8.60
C TRP A 28 -4.27 -9.42 8.20
N THR A 29 -4.32 -9.81 6.92
CA THR A 29 -5.34 -10.74 6.42
C THR A 29 -5.21 -12.08 7.13
N GLN A 30 -4.00 -12.63 7.28
CA GLN A 30 -3.78 -13.92 7.94
C GLN A 30 -4.25 -13.94 9.39
N GLU A 31 -4.06 -12.83 10.12
CA GLU A 31 -4.45 -12.68 11.53
C GLU A 31 -5.97 -12.50 11.71
N ASN A 32 -6.64 -11.87 10.75
CA ASN A 32 -8.03 -11.42 10.93
C ASN A 32 -9.07 -12.20 10.11
N ILE A 33 -8.70 -12.79 8.96
CA ILE A 33 -9.65 -13.34 7.96
C ILE A 33 -10.63 -14.40 8.51
N HIS A 34 -10.24 -15.14 9.55
CA HIS A 34 -11.08 -16.15 10.18
C HIS A 34 -12.14 -15.58 11.15
N GLN A 35 -12.02 -14.31 11.50
CA GLN A 35 -12.87 -13.61 12.47
C GLN A 35 -13.80 -12.58 11.80
N LEU A 36 -13.63 -12.33 10.49
CA LEU A 36 -14.45 -11.38 9.75
C LEU A 36 -15.82 -11.99 9.41
N ASP A 37 -16.89 -11.22 9.63
CA ASP A 37 -18.22 -11.52 9.06
C ASP A 37 -18.31 -11.07 7.58
N ASP A 38 -19.41 -11.44 6.94
CA ASP A 38 -19.62 -11.24 5.49
C ASP A 38 -19.42 -9.78 5.06
N LYS A 39 -19.88 -8.79 5.83
CA LYS A 39 -19.72 -7.36 5.48
C LYS A 39 -18.26 -6.91 5.52
N HIS A 40 -17.48 -7.43 6.47
CA HIS A 40 -16.05 -7.15 6.53
C HIS A 40 -15.28 -7.91 5.45
N LEU A 41 -15.72 -9.10 5.04
CA LEU A 41 -15.15 -9.81 3.90
C LEU A 41 -15.39 -9.05 2.58
N GLU A 42 -16.58 -8.49 2.38
CA GLU A 42 -16.86 -7.59 1.26
C GLU A 42 -15.98 -6.34 1.29
N SER A 43 -15.83 -5.73 2.48
CA SER A 43 -14.94 -4.59 2.68
C SER A 43 -13.48 -4.93 2.36
N LEU A 44 -13.01 -6.12 2.75
CA LEU A 44 -11.67 -6.60 2.43
C LEU A 44 -11.51 -6.79 0.92
N ILE A 45 -12.50 -7.34 0.22
CA ILE A 45 -12.46 -7.47 -1.25
C ILE A 45 -12.27 -6.10 -1.90
N GLN A 46 -13.05 -5.09 -1.48
CA GLN A 46 -12.91 -3.74 -2.02
C GLN A 46 -11.49 -3.18 -1.82
N VAL A 47 -10.88 -3.38 -0.65
CA VAL A 47 -9.49 -2.98 -0.40
C VAL A 47 -8.51 -3.76 -1.29
N LEU A 48 -8.77 -5.04 -1.52
CA LEU A 48 -7.95 -5.88 -2.39
C LEU A 48 -8.05 -5.51 -3.88
N ASP A 49 -9.09 -4.78 -4.28
CA ASP A 49 -9.31 -4.30 -5.64
C ASP A 49 -8.74 -2.90 -5.92
N LEU A 50 -8.24 -2.20 -4.90
CA LEU A 50 -7.57 -0.90 -5.07
C LEU A 50 -6.22 -1.03 -5.78
N GLU A 51 -5.79 0.01 -6.49
CA GLU A 51 -4.49 0.05 -7.15
C GLU A 51 -3.34 0.13 -6.15
N ASN A 52 -2.27 -0.64 -6.37
CA ASN A 52 -1.15 -0.77 -5.42
C ASN A 52 -0.49 0.58 -5.07
N PRO A 53 -0.13 1.46 -6.04
CA PRO A 53 0.58 2.69 -5.71
C PRO A 53 -0.23 3.63 -4.82
N ASP A 54 -1.52 3.74 -5.07
CA ASP A 54 -2.40 4.63 -4.31
C ASP A 54 -2.74 4.03 -2.95
N LEU A 55 -3.03 2.72 -2.90
CA LEU A 55 -3.24 2.00 -1.65
C LEU A 55 -2.04 2.17 -0.70
N TRP A 56 -0.81 2.04 -1.20
CA TRP A 56 0.38 2.24 -0.39
C TRP A 56 0.49 3.66 0.16
N LYS A 57 0.26 4.67 -0.68
CA LYS A 57 0.32 6.08 -0.26
C LYS A 57 -0.72 6.39 0.82
N TRP A 58 -1.94 5.87 0.68
CA TRP A 58 -3.01 6.07 1.66
C TRP A 58 -2.73 5.36 2.98
N LEU A 59 -2.26 4.11 2.93
CA LEU A 59 -1.94 3.33 4.14
C LEU A 59 -0.78 3.92 4.94
N THR A 60 0.18 4.56 4.26
CA THR A 60 1.35 5.18 4.89
C THR A 60 1.18 6.66 5.20
N GLY A 61 0.02 7.26 4.87
CA GLY A 61 -0.26 8.68 5.11
C GLY A 61 0.50 9.65 4.19
N GLN A 62 1.01 9.17 3.06
CA GLN A 62 1.70 10.00 2.06
C GLN A 62 0.73 10.80 1.17
N ALA A 63 -0.51 10.34 1.05
CA ALA A 63 -1.57 11.02 0.32
C ALA A 63 -2.87 11.03 1.14
N GLU A 64 -3.73 12.01 0.87
CA GLU A 64 -5.06 12.07 1.47
C GLU A 64 -5.92 10.91 0.97
N VAL A 65 -6.64 10.28 1.90
CA VAL A 65 -7.49 9.13 1.61
C VAL A 65 -8.87 9.62 1.17
N PRO A 66 -9.39 9.20 0.01
CA PRO A 66 -10.74 9.55 -0.40
C PRO A 66 -11.78 9.09 0.63
N GLU A 67 -12.85 9.87 0.82
CA GLU A 67 -13.92 9.55 1.79
C GLU A 67 -14.53 8.16 1.57
N SER A 68 -14.67 7.75 0.31
CA SER A 68 -15.18 6.42 -0.07
C SER A 68 -14.32 5.27 0.45
N ILE A 69 -13.01 5.49 0.60
CA ILE A 69 -12.07 4.50 1.10
C ILE A 69 -11.95 4.60 2.63
N THR A 70 -11.98 5.80 3.18
CA THR A 70 -11.99 6.03 4.64
C THR A 70 -13.22 5.41 5.31
N ALA A 71 -14.37 5.38 4.63
CA ALA A 71 -15.58 4.73 5.11
C ALA A 71 -15.48 3.19 5.18
N ASN A 72 -14.47 2.57 4.55
CA ASN A 72 -14.28 1.13 4.56
C ASN A 72 -13.66 0.69 5.91
N PRO A 73 -14.36 -0.17 6.69
CA PRO A 73 -13.91 -0.54 8.03
C PRO A 73 -12.60 -1.36 8.02
N VAL A 74 -12.38 -2.18 6.99
CA VAL A 74 -11.16 -2.98 6.85
C VAL A 74 -9.97 -2.09 6.51
N PHE A 75 -10.16 -1.11 5.62
CA PHE A 75 -9.12 -0.13 5.31
C PHE A 75 -8.68 0.61 6.58
N ALA A 76 -9.63 1.13 7.36
CA ALA A 76 -9.35 1.85 8.60
C ALA A 76 -8.58 0.98 9.63
N CYS A 77 -8.94 -0.30 9.76
CA CYS A 77 -8.21 -1.24 10.63
C CYS A 77 -6.77 -1.48 10.18
N ILE A 78 -6.55 -1.69 8.87
CA ILE A 78 -5.21 -1.91 8.30
C ILE A 78 -4.36 -0.65 8.47
N GLN A 79 -4.91 0.51 8.13
CA GLN A 79 -4.22 1.80 8.24
C GLN A 79 -3.80 2.06 9.70
N LYS A 80 -4.71 1.86 10.67
CA LYS A 80 -4.40 1.98 12.09
C LYS A 80 -3.26 1.07 12.52
N GLN A 81 -3.23 -0.19 12.06
CA GLN A 81 -2.15 -1.11 12.39
C GLN A 81 -0.80 -0.70 11.78
N ILE A 82 -0.80 -0.18 10.55
CA ILE A 82 0.41 0.32 9.90
C ILE A 82 0.92 1.58 10.61
N SER A 83 0.05 2.54 10.92
CA SER A 83 0.42 3.74 11.66
C SER A 83 1.03 3.39 13.03
N GLY A 84 0.39 2.50 13.79
CA GLY A 84 0.92 2.04 15.08
C GLY A 84 2.27 1.31 14.96
N ASN A 85 2.46 0.50 13.92
CA ASN A 85 3.76 -0.15 13.68
C ASN A 85 4.85 0.86 13.33
N LEU A 86 4.53 1.87 12.52
CA LEU A 86 5.46 2.94 12.16
C LEU A 86 5.87 3.76 13.38
N GLU A 87 4.92 4.04 14.29
CA GLU A 87 5.20 4.73 15.54
C GLU A 87 6.16 3.96 16.46
N ASN A 88 6.03 2.63 16.50
CA ASN A 88 6.84 1.74 17.35
C ASN A 88 8.22 1.40 16.77
N HIS A 89 8.38 1.37 15.45
CA HIS A 89 9.58 0.86 14.79
C HIS A 89 10.36 1.90 13.97
N ALA A 90 9.76 3.05 13.61
CA ALA A 90 10.46 4.10 12.88
C ALA A 90 10.93 5.22 13.81
N ALA A 91 12.20 5.59 13.69
CA ALA A 91 12.75 6.80 14.29
C ALA A 91 11.94 8.02 13.81
N VAL A 92 11.66 8.97 14.71
CA VAL A 92 10.86 10.17 14.39
C VAL A 92 11.45 10.94 13.19
N GLU A 93 12.78 10.92 13.07
CA GLU A 93 13.55 11.65 12.06
C GLU A 93 13.40 11.10 10.64
N THR A 94 13.01 9.84 10.47
CA THR A 94 12.87 9.18 9.15
C THR A 94 11.42 9.08 8.67
N ARG A 95 10.47 9.65 9.41
CA ARG A 95 9.05 9.62 9.04
C ARG A 95 8.75 10.61 7.92
N ALA A 96 8.01 10.17 6.92
CA ALA A 96 7.47 11.06 5.89
C ALA A 96 6.53 12.07 6.57
N LYS A 97 6.69 13.37 6.24
CA LYS A 97 5.73 14.39 6.69
C LYS A 97 4.42 14.19 5.94
N PRO A 98 3.26 14.14 6.62
CA PRO A 98 1.97 13.97 5.96
C PRO A 98 1.77 15.07 4.90
N GLY A 99 1.35 14.68 3.70
CA GLY A 99 1.12 15.61 2.58
C GLY A 99 2.37 16.14 1.88
N GLN A 100 3.56 15.59 2.16
CA GLN A 100 4.77 15.90 1.40
C GLN A 100 5.12 14.71 0.48
N PRO A 101 5.31 14.95 -0.84
CA PRO A 101 5.84 13.91 -1.72
C PRO A 101 7.26 13.53 -1.27
N TRP A 102 7.69 12.30 -1.58
CA TRP A 102 9.03 11.82 -1.27
C TRP A 102 10.10 12.80 -1.77
N VAL A 103 11.25 12.83 -1.07
CA VAL A 103 12.41 13.63 -1.50
C VAL A 103 12.69 13.37 -2.97
N ARG A 104 12.81 14.47 -3.73
CA ARG A 104 12.88 14.62 -5.20
C ARG A 104 14.08 13.91 -5.86
N GLY A 105 14.23 12.62 -5.61
CA GLY A 105 15.30 11.76 -6.15
C GLY A 105 14.82 10.37 -6.58
N TRP A 106 13.61 9.95 -6.19
CA TRP A 106 12.96 8.71 -6.66
C TRP A 106 12.03 8.93 -7.87
N ASP A 107 11.84 10.17 -8.35
CA ASP A 107 11.00 10.47 -9.52
C ASP A 107 11.83 10.59 -10.82
N ASP A 108 13.16 10.53 -10.73
CA ASP A 108 14.06 10.96 -11.82
C ASP A 108 14.40 9.86 -12.84
N PHE A 109 14.07 8.58 -12.61
CA PHE A 109 14.42 7.51 -13.55
C PHE A 109 13.67 7.57 -14.91
N LYS A 110 12.84 8.60 -15.13
CA LYS A 110 12.23 8.87 -16.44
C LYS A 110 12.68 10.17 -17.13
N LYS A 111 13.66 10.91 -16.61
CA LYS A 111 14.20 12.10 -17.31
C LYS A 111 15.70 12.34 -17.09
N THR A 112 16.52 11.40 -17.52
CA THR A 112 17.92 11.69 -17.89
C THR A 112 18.27 10.98 -19.20
N GLY A 113 17.63 11.42 -20.28
CA GLY A 113 18.22 11.29 -21.61
C GLY A 113 19.07 12.54 -21.86
N PRO A 114 20.41 12.50 -21.79
CA PRO A 114 21.20 13.60 -22.27
C PRO A 114 21.17 13.59 -23.80
N ASN A 115 20.79 14.72 -24.38
CA ASN A 115 21.26 15.22 -25.67
C ASN A 115 22.09 14.23 -26.50
N ASN A 116 21.44 13.56 -27.45
CA ASN A 116 22.14 12.99 -28.60
C ASN A 116 22.56 14.16 -29.53
N ALA A 117 23.60 14.90 -29.14
CA ALA A 117 24.31 15.81 -30.01
C ALA A 117 25.66 15.16 -30.33
N PHE A 118 25.71 14.55 -31.51
CA PHE A 118 26.89 13.95 -32.13
C PHE A 118 28.05 14.95 -32.16
N LEU A 119 29.15 14.65 -31.46
CA LEU A 119 30.46 15.23 -31.76
C LEU A 119 31.20 14.26 -32.67
N GLY A 120 31.17 14.53 -33.97
CA GLY A 120 32.00 13.85 -34.97
C GLY A 120 33.40 14.47 -34.99
N ASN A 121 34.42 13.61 -35.02
CA ASN A 121 35.82 13.98 -35.21
C ASN A 121 36.05 14.65 -36.58
N GLN A 122 36.90 15.68 -36.61
CA GLN A 122 37.62 16.14 -37.81
C GLN A 122 39.05 15.61 -37.78
#